data_AF-A0AAW9EDA0-F1
#
_entry.id   AF-A0AAW9EDA0-F1
#
_cell.length_a   1.000
_cell.length_b   1.000
_cell.length_c   1.000
_cell.angle_alpha   90.00
_cell.angle_beta   90.00
_cell.angle_gamma   90.00
#
_symmetry.space_group_name_H-M   'P 1'
#
loop_
_entity.id
_entity.type
_entity.pdbx_description
1 polymer ?
#
loop_
_entity_poly.entity_id
_entity_poly.type
_entity_poly.pdbx_seq_one_letter_code
_entity_poly.pdbx_strand_id
1 'polypeptide(L)'
;LVLVGGASQMPLVQRIAVRLFGKLPYQSYDPSTIVALGAAIQAACRLRSEDIEEVILTDICPYSLGVEVNRQGISGIFSPI
;
A
#
# COMPACT_ATOMS: atom_id res chain seq x y z
N LEU A 1 -7.20 11.55 6.99
CA LEU A 1 -7.51 10.10 6.93
C LEU A 1 -8.13 9.83 5.59
N VAL A 2 -7.65 8.87 4.82
CA VAL A 2 -8.27 8.48 3.55
C VAL A 2 -8.92 7.11 3.78
N LEU A 3 -10.24 7.03 3.61
CA LEU A 3 -10.99 5.79 3.77
C LEU A 3 -11.30 5.23 2.38
N VAL A 4 -10.89 3.99 2.14
CA VAL A 4 -10.95 3.35 0.83
C VAL A 4 -11.57 1.95 0.96
N GLY A 5 -12.38 1.56 -0.04
CA GLY A 5 -13.10 0.29 -0.07
C GLY A 5 -14.56 0.40 0.38
N GLY A 6 -15.43 -0.47 -0.15
CA GLY A 6 -16.88 -0.36 0.07
C GLY A 6 -17.31 -0.41 1.54
N ALA A 7 -16.66 -1.26 2.35
CA ALA A 7 -16.95 -1.36 3.78
C ALA A 7 -16.68 -0.05 4.55
N SER A 8 -15.75 0.80 4.08
CA SER A 8 -15.46 2.08 4.73
C SER A 8 -16.53 3.15 4.52
N GLN A 9 -17.51 2.88 3.66
CA GLN A 9 -18.70 3.74 3.50
C GLN A 9 -19.77 3.49 4.56
N MET A 10 -19.67 2.40 5.34
CA MET A 10 -20.59 2.15 6.44
C MET A 10 -20.49 3.27 7.49
N PRO A 11 -21.60 3.90 7.90
CA PRO A 11 -21.58 5.00 8.86
C PRO A 11 -20.90 4.64 10.19
N LEU A 12 -21.06 3.40 10.65
CA LEU A 12 -20.42 2.91 11.86
C LEU A 12 -18.89 2.90 11.75
N VAL A 13 -18.35 2.45 10.61
CA VAL A 13 -16.89 2.41 10.37
C VAL A 13 -16.32 3.82 10.36
N GLN A 14 -17.00 4.77 9.72
CA GLN A 14 -16.56 6.18 9.70
C GLN A 14 -16.55 6.78 11.10
N ARG A 15 -17.60 6.55 11.92
CA ARG A 15 -17.65 7.03 13.31
C ARG A 15 -16.52 6.45 14.16
N ILE A 16 -16.24 5.16 14.01
CA ILE A 16 -15.13 4.49 14.73
C ILE A 16 -13.80 5.09 14.30
N ALA A 17 -13.55 5.28 13.01
CA ALA A 17 -12.33 5.91 12.51
C ALA A 17 -12.15 7.34 13.06
N VAL A 18 -13.21 8.16 13.07
CA VAL A 18 -13.16 9.50 13.67
C VAL A 18 -12.84 9.44 15.16
N ARG A 19 -13.45 8.51 15.90
CA ARG A 19 -13.18 8.32 17.34
C ARG A 19 -11.75 7.87 17.63
N LEU A 20 -11.19 6.99 16.79
CA LEU A 20 -9.83 6.46 16.95
C LEU A 20 -8.75 7.51 16.63
N PHE A 21 -8.96 8.29 15.58
CA PHE A 21 -7.92 9.18 15.04
C PHE A 21 -8.18 10.67 15.31
N GLY A 22 -9.34 11.05 15.84
CA GLY A 22 -9.70 12.44 16.18
C GLY A 22 -9.78 13.38 14.97
N LYS A 23 -9.85 12.84 13.75
CA LYS A 23 -9.85 13.60 12.50
C LYS A 23 -10.97 13.14 11.58
N LEU A 24 -11.55 14.07 10.82
CA LEU A 24 -12.52 13.72 9.79
C LEU A 24 -11.82 13.04 8.59
N PRO A 25 -12.45 12.04 7.96
CA PRO A 25 -11.98 11.49 6.69
C PRO A 25 -11.96 12.55 5.59
N TYR A 26 -10.97 12.45 4.72
CA TYR A 26 -10.87 13.19 3.48
C TYR A 26 -11.79 12.57 2.44
N GLN A 27 -12.59 13.39 1.74
CA GLN A 27 -13.70 12.93 0.88
C GLN A 27 -13.62 13.43 -0.57
N SER A 28 -12.48 13.97 -1.02
CA SER A 28 -12.40 14.57 -2.37
C SER A 28 -12.34 13.57 -3.53
N TYR A 29 -12.19 12.27 -3.24
CA TYR A 29 -12.17 11.20 -4.24
C TYR A 29 -13.14 10.09 -3.86
N ASP A 30 -13.72 9.44 -4.86
CA ASP A 30 -14.60 8.29 -4.64
C ASP A 30 -13.81 7.09 -4.06
N PRO A 31 -14.17 6.61 -2.85
CA PRO A 31 -13.51 5.47 -2.18
C PRO A 31 -13.52 4.16 -2.99
N SER A 32 -14.41 4.04 -3.97
CA SER A 32 -14.61 2.83 -4.76
C SER A 32 -13.64 2.76 -5.95
N THR A 33 -13.16 3.91 -6.44
CA THR A 33 -12.39 4.01 -7.69
C THR A 33 -10.96 4.53 -7.48
N ILE A 34 -10.68 5.18 -6.35
CA ILE A 34 -9.37 5.80 -6.07
C ILE A 34 -8.18 4.82 -6.19
N VAL A 35 -8.37 3.53 -5.84
CA VAL A 35 -7.31 2.50 -5.99
C VAL A 35 -6.98 2.26 -7.46
N ALA A 36 -7.99 2.15 -8.31
CA ALA A 36 -7.81 1.92 -9.74
C ALA A 36 -7.15 3.14 -10.40
N LEU A 37 -7.52 4.35 -10.00
CA LEU A 37 -6.88 5.59 -10.46
C LEU A 37 -5.40 5.63 -10.08
N GLY A 38 -5.07 5.32 -8.82
CA GLY A 38 -3.67 5.25 -8.36
C GLY A 38 -2.86 4.19 -9.12
N ALA A 39 -3.45 3.02 -9.39
CA ALA A 39 -2.81 1.97 -10.18
C ALA A 39 -2.56 2.41 -11.63
N ALA A 40 -3.49 3.13 -12.24
CA ALA A 40 -3.33 3.68 -13.59
C ALA A 40 -2.20 4.72 -13.66
N ILE A 41 -2.08 5.58 -12.65
CA ILE A 41 -0.95 6.54 -12.54
C ILE A 41 0.38 5.79 -12.43
N GLN A 42 0.46 4.76 -11.58
CA GLN A 42 1.68 3.96 -11.46
C GLN A 42 2.03 3.21 -12.76
N ALA A 43 1.03 2.71 -13.49
CA ALA A 43 1.23 2.12 -14.80
C ALA A 43 1.76 3.13 -15.82
N ALA A 44 1.22 4.35 -15.83
CA ALA A 44 1.72 5.44 -16.66
C ALA A 44 3.17 5.81 -16.29
N CYS A 45 3.50 5.92 -14.99
CA CYS A 45 4.87 6.14 -14.53
C CYS A 45 5.82 5.06 -15.07
N ARG A 46 5.38 3.80 -15.01
CA ARG A 46 6.14 2.65 -15.51
C ARG A 46 6.35 2.67 -17.04
N LEU A 47 5.45 3.31 -17.78
CA LEU A 47 5.52 3.51 -19.23
C LEU A 47 6.28 4.78 -19.62
N ARG A 48 6.65 5.64 -18.66
CA ARG A 48 7.30 6.94 -18.90
C ARG A 48 6.51 7.83 -19.86
N SER A 49 5.19 7.84 -19.70
CA SER A 49 4.33 8.74 -20.48
C SER A 49 4.71 10.20 -20.22
N GLU A 50 4.79 11.01 -21.28
CA GLU A 50 5.20 12.43 -21.18
C GLU A 50 4.15 13.32 -20.49
N ASP A 51 2.91 12.85 -20.40
CA ASP A 51 1.76 13.57 -19.83
C ASP A 51 1.67 13.53 -18.29
N ILE A 52 2.62 12.88 -17.62
CA ILE A 52 2.60 12.70 -16.16
C ILE A 52 3.95 13.05 -15.51
N GLU A 53 3.87 13.60 -14.31
CA GLU A 53 5.05 13.80 -13.47
C GLU A 53 5.48 12.48 -12.82
N GLU A 54 6.77 12.19 -12.83
CA GLU A 54 7.32 10.98 -12.21
C GLU A 54 7.26 11.09 -10.68
N VAL A 55 6.63 10.08 -10.05
CA VAL A 55 6.49 10.00 -8.59
C VAL A 55 7.32 8.83 -8.07
N ILE A 56 8.23 9.10 -7.12
CA ILE A 56 8.97 8.06 -6.41
C ILE A 56 8.07 7.48 -5.30
N LEU A 57 7.80 6.18 -5.39
CA LEU A 57 7.06 5.43 -4.38
C LEU A 57 7.97 4.34 -3.79
N THR A 58 8.12 4.34 -2.46
CA THR A 58 8.82 3.30 -1.72
C THR A 58 7.80 2.45 -0.96
N ASP A 59 7.78 1.14 -1.21
CA ASP A 59 6.92 0.18 -0.51
C ASP A 59 7.71 -0.63 0.53
N ILE A 60 7.01 -1.22 1.50
CA ILE A 60 7.58 -2.05 2.56
C ILE A 60 7.15 -3.51 2.41
N CYS A 61 8.06 -4.45 2.75
CA CYS A 61 7.67 -5.85 2.89
C CYS A 61 7.06 -6.06 4.29
N PRO A 62 5.83 -6.58 4.43
CA PRO A 62 5.19 -6.76 5.73
C PRO A 62 5.75 -7.95 6.53
N TYR A 63 6.56 -8.81 5.91
CA TYR A 63 7.09 -10.02 6.51
C TYR A 63 8.61 -10.01 6.56
N SER A 64 9.16 -10.56 7.64
CA SER A 64 10.60 -10.85 7.71
C SER A 64 10.93 -11.96 6.72
N LEU A 65 11.92 -11.71 5.86
CA LEU A 65 12.44 -12.69 4.93
C LEU A 65 13.80 -13.18 5.44
N GLY A 66 14.10 -14.45 5.20
CA GLY A 66 15.41 -15.02 5.45
C GLY A 66 15.68 -16.12 4.44
N VAL A 67 16.96 -16.37 4.20
CA VAL A 67 17.43 -17.39 3.28
C VAL A 67 18.24 -18.43 4.04
N GLU A 68 18.07 -19.69 3.65
CA GLU A 68 18.96 -20.78 4.04
C GLU A 68 19.82 -21.14 2.84
N VAL A 69 21.13 -21.26 3.05
CA VAL A 69 22.09 -21.65 2.01
C VAL A 69 22.88 -22.86 2.49
N ASN A 70 22.95 -23.90 1.67
CA ASN A 70 23.83 -25.04 1.91
C ASN A 70 25.17 -24.82 1.18
N ARG A 71 26.27 -24.81 1.94
CA ARG A 71 27.62 -24.75 1.39
C ARG A 71 28.45 -25.88 1.97
N GLN A 72 28.95 -26.77 1.10
CA GLN A 72 29.87 -27.86 1.47
C GLN A 72 29.34 -28.77 2.61
N GLY A 73 28.03 -29.06 2.65
CA GLY A 73 27.44 -30.02 3.58
C GLY A 73 27.01 -29.42 4.94
N ILE A 74 27.17 -28.12 5.15
CA ILE A 74 26.60 -27.41 6.31
C ILE A 74 25.24 -26.85 5.89
N SER A 75 24.17 -27.36 6.52
CA SER A 75 22.77 -26.91 6.37
C SER A 75 22.32 -26.21 7.66
N GLY A 76 21.34 -25.32 7.58
CA GLY A 76 20.65 -24.75 8.76
C GLY A 76 21.15 -23.38 9.24
N ILE A 77 21.97 -22.66 8.48
CA ILE A 77 22.33 -21.28 8.81
C ILE A 77 21.23 -20.35 8.28
N PHE A 78 20.37 -19.86 9.16
CA PHE A 78 19.41 -18.80 8.84
C PHE A 78 20.16 -17.47 8.68
N SER A 79 20.04 -16.87 7.51
CA SER A 79 20.53 -15.51 7.25
C SER A 79 19.33 -14.61 6.97
N PRO A 80 19.03 -13.60 7.81
CA PRO A 80 18.03 -12.58 7.47
C PRO A 80 18.52 -11.81 6.24
N ILE A 81 17.60 -11.45 5.35
CA ILE A 81 17.89 -10.59 4.18
C ILE A 81 17.51 -9.14 4.43
#